data_AF-A0A1H3HWP1-F1
#
_entry.id   AF-A0A1H3HWP1-F1
#
_cell.length_a   1.000
_cell.length_b   1.000
_cell.length_c   1.000
_cell.angle_alpha   90.00
_cell.angle_beta   90.00
_cell.angle_gamma   90.00
#
_symmetry.space_group_name_H-M   'P 1'
#
loop_
_entity.id
_entity.type
_entity.pdbx_description
1 polymer ?
#
loop_
_entity_poly.entity_id
_entity_poly.type
_entity_poly.pdbx_seq_one_letter_code
_entity_poly.pdbx_strand_id
1 'polypeptide(L)'
;MDQDTPGLSTADRELVVVATSAANDCLHCVVAHGAIARIRARDPYLADQVAVDWRKAPVSARLHAVLEIAVRLAAQPATVTAADLDRLRGHGLTEDDVWDVGAIASLFALSNRLPHWAAIPPNEEFFLMGRVPRQ
;
A
#
# COMPACT_ATOMS: atom_id res chain seq x y z
N MET A 1 -10.91 1.90 -5.96
CA MET A 1 -9.91 0.81 -5.76
C MET A 1 -10.49 -0.57 -6.08
N ASP A 2 -11.74 -0.69 -6.56
CA ASP A 2 -12.43 -1.99 -6.65
C ASP A 2 -12.27 -2.73 -7.99
N GLN A 3 -11.44 -2.22 -8.90
CA GLN A 3 -11.17 -2.85 -10.19
C GLN A 3 -9.68 -3.08 -10.36
N ASP A 4 -9.33 -4.28 -10.81
CA ASP A 4 -7.98 -4.61 -11.23
C ASP A 4 -7.64 -3.80 -12.48
N THR A 5 -6.39 -3.35 -12.56
CA THR A 5 -5.82 -2.77 -13.78
C THR A 5 -4.68 -3.64 -14.27
N PRO A 6 -4.32 -3.58 -15.56
CA PRO A 6 -3.23 -4.38 -16.11
C PRO A 6 -1.92 -4.28 -15.34
N GLY A 7 -1.60 -3.14 -14.72
CA GLY A 7 -0.33 -2.98 -14.03
C GLY A 7 -0.34 -2.91 -12.50
N LEU A 8 -1.50 -2.80 -11.85
CA LEU A 8 -1.65 -3.03 -10.40
C LEU A 8 -2.96 -3.77 -10.12
N SER A 9 -2.84 -4.94 -9.49
CA SER A 9 -4.00 -5.64 -8.96
C SER A 9 -4.62 -4.89 -7.79
N THR A 10 -5.88 -5.20 -7.48
CA THR A 10 -6.57 -4.74 -6.28
C THR A 10 -5.79 -5.09 -5.02
N ALA A 11 -5.11 -6.24 -4.98
CA ALA A 11 -4.22 -6.60 -3.87
C ALA A 11 -2.98 -5.69 -3.80
N ASP A 12 -2.30 -5.44 -4.92
CA ASP A 12 -1.11 -4.58 -4.96
C ASP A 12 -1.43 -3.16 -4.50
N ARG A 13 -2.58 -2.62 -4.94
CA ARG A 13 -3.06 -1.29 -4.54
C ARG A 13 -3.24 -1.19 -3.02
N GLU A 14 -3.82 -2.20 -2.39
CA GLU A 14 -3.97 -2.22 -0.93
C GLU A 14 -2.63 -2.37 -0.21
N LEU A 15 -1.68 -3.13 -0.75
CA LEU A 15 -0.33 -3.24 -0.17
C LEU A 15 0.44 -1.92 -0.25
N VAL A 16 0.25 -1.12 -1.30
CA VAL A 16 0.77 0.26 -1.37
C VAL A 16 0.19 1.10 -0.23
N VAL A 17 -1.12 1.00 0.02
CA VAL A 17 -1.77 1.72 1.12
C VAL A 17 -1.22 1.28 2.47
N VAL A 18 -1.07 -0.03 2.70
CA VAL A 18 -0.53 -0.57 3.95
C VAL A 18 0.89 -0.06 4.20
N ALA A 19 1.78 -0.15 3.20
CA ALA A 19 3.17 0.27 3.34
C ALA A 19 3.30 1.79 3.60
N THR A 20 2.58 2.61 2.83
CA THR A 20 2.61 4.07 2.99
C THR A 20 1.97 4.53 4.31
N SER A 21 0.88 3.87 4.72
CA SER A 21 0.23 4.15 6.02
C SER A 21 1.09 3.75 7.20
N ALA A 22 1.83 2.64 7.08
CA ALA A 22 2.79 2.22 8.09
C ALA A 22 3.96 3.20 8.21
N ALA A 23 4.46 3.73 7.09
CA ALA A 23 5.49 4.78 7.11
C ALA A 23 5.02 6.10 7.74
N ASN A 24 3.71 6.32 7.82
CA ASN A 24 3.06 7.46 8.47
C ASN A 24 2.48 7.12 9.86
N ASP A 25 2.79 5.95 10.42
CA ASP A 25 2.29 5.47 11.71
C ASP A 25 0.75 5.53 11.88
N CYS A 26 -0.01 5.37 10.78
CA CYS A 26 -1.45 5.54 10.81
C CYS A 26 -2.19 4.25 11.20
N LEU A 27 -2.49 4.09 12.50
CA LEU A 27 -3.18 2.91 13.05
C LEU A 27 -4.46 2.55 12.27
N HIS A 28 -5.34 3.54 12.04
CA HIS A 28 -6.61 3.31 11.37
C HIS A 28 -6.41 2.71 9.96
N CYS A 29 -5.58 3.36 9.14
CA CYS A 29 -5.38 2.93 7.76
C CYS A 29 -4.60 1.62 7.67
N VAL A 30 -3.58 1.40 8.51
CA VAL A 30 -2.82 0.14 8.55
C VAL A 30 -3.74 -1.04 8.88
N VAL A 31 -4.63 -0.90 9.87
CA VAL A 31 -5.53 -1.98 10.28
C VAL A 31 -6.61 -2.22 9.23
N ALA A 32 -7.30 -1.16 8.76
CA ALA A 32 -8.40 -1.28 7.80
C ALA A 32 -7.94 -1.82 6.45
N HIS A 33 -6.90 -1.21 5.85
CA HIS A 33 -6.38 -1.65 4.56
C HIS A 33 -5.58 -2.95 4.66
N GLY A 34 -4.99 -3.23 5.83
CA GLY A 34 -4.39 -4.54 6.09
C GLY A 34 -5.42 -5.67 6.02
N ALA A 35 -6.63 -5.46 6.54
CA ALA A 35 -7.72 -6.42 6.42
C ALA A 35 -8.14 -6.67 4.97
N ILE A 36 -8.28 -5.60 4.18
CA ILE A 36 -8.66 -5.68 2.78
C ILE A 36 -7.55 -6.36 1.98
N ALA A 37 -6.27 -5.99 2.21
CA ALA A 37 -5.11 -6.59 1.59
C ALA A 37 -5.07 -8.12 1.81
N ARG A 38 -5.30 -8.59 3.05
CA ARG A 38 -5.37 -10.04 3.34
C ARG A 38 -6.44 -10.75 2.50
N ILE A 39 -7.61 -10.14 2.36
CA ILE A 39 -8.71 -10.71 1.55
C ILE A 39 -8.34 -10.73 0.06
N ARG A 40 -7.86 -9.61 -0.49
CA ARG A 40 -7.56 -9.47 -1.92
C ARG A 40 -6.38 -10.35 -2.35
N ALA A 41 -5.32 -10.38 -1.54
CA ALA A 41 -4.16 -11.24 -1.77
C ALA A 41 -4.43 -12.72 -1.47
N ARG A 42 -5.52 -13.03 -0.74
CA ARG A 42 -5.79 -14.36 -0.17
C ARG A 42 -4.62 -14.89 0.66
N ASP A 43 -3.92 -13.99 1.35
CA ASP A 43 -2.76 -14.27 2.18
C ASP A 43 -2.98 -13.63 3.56
N PRO A 44 -3.12 -14.44 4.63
CA PRO A 44 -3.38 -13.91 5.97
C PRO A 44 -2.17 -13.22 6.61
N TYR A 45 -0.96 -13.37 6.06
CA TYR A 45 0.30 -12.89 6.63
C TYR A 45 0.86 -11.66 5.91
N LEU A 46 0.61 -11.54 4.60
CA LEU A 46 1.29 -10.56 3.74
C LEU A 46 1.11 -9.10 4.21
N ALA A 47 -0.09 -8.73 4.66
CA ALA A 47 -0.35 -7.38 5.15
C ALA A 47 0.50 -7.02 6.38
N ASP A 48 0.65 -7.95 7.31
CA ASP A 48 1.44 -7.74 8.53
C ASP A 48 2.94 -7.61 8.18
N GLN A 49 3.41 -8.43 7.24
CA GLN A 49 4.79 -8.36 6.74
C GLN A 49 5.07 -7.04 6.02
N VAL A 50 4.16 -6.56 5.18
CA VAL A 50 4.29 -5.28 4.48
C VAL A 50 4.22 -4.09 5.45
N ALA A 51 3.33 -4.13 6.43
CA ALA A 51 3.21 -3.09 7.44
C ALA A 51 4.48 -2.97 8.30
N VAL A 52 5.07 -4.09 8.72
CA VAL A 52 6.25 -4.09 9.61
C VAL A 52 7.55 -3.89 8.83
N ASP A 53 7.74 -4.62 7.73
CA ASP A 53 8.95 -4.56 6.92
C ASP A 53 8.68 -5.06 5.49
N TRP A 54 8.12 -4.18 4.65
CA TRP A 54 7.88 -4.47 3.23
C TRP A 54 9.14 -4.88 2.45
N ARG A 55 10.35 -4.57 2.93
CA ARG A 55 11.63 -4.97 2.31
C ARG A 55 11.91 -6.46 2.48
N LYS A 56 11.24 -7.12 3.43
CA LYS A 56 11.32 -8.57 3.71
C LYS A 56 10.05 -9.33 3.32
N ALA A 57 9.02 -8.63 2.86
CA ALA A 57 7.77 -9.26 2.43
C ALA A 57 8.01 -10.09 1.15
N PRO A 58 7.33 -11.25 0.98
CA PRO A 58 7.47 -12.13 -0.17
C PRO A 58 6.71 -11.58 -1.40
N VAL A 59 7.09 -10.38 -1.84
CA VAL A 59 6.50 -9.68 -2.99
C VAL A 59 7.38 -9.79 -4.23
N SER A 60 6.78 -9.62 -5.42
CA SER A 60 7.55 -9.59 -6.67
C SER A 60 8.52 -8.41 -6.70
N ALA A 61 9.59 -8.51 -7.49
CA ALA A 61 10.54 -7.40 -7.67
C ALA A 61 9.85 -6.12 -8.19
N ARG A 62 8.82 -6.28 -9.05
CA ARG A 62 7.97 -5.19 -9.53
C ARG A 62 7.25 -4.50 -8.37
N LEU A 63 6.53 -5.27 -7.53
CA LEU A 63 5.80 -4.70 -6.40
C LEU A 63 6.77 -4.10 -5.37
N HIS A 64 7.94 -4.70 -5.15
CA HIS A 64 8.96 -4.12 -4.28
C HIS A 64 9.39 -2.72 -4.72
N ALA A 65 9.63 -2.51 -6.03
CA ALA A 65 9.96 -1.18 -6.57
C ALA A 65 8.80 -0.17 -6.40
N VAL A 66 7.56 -0.64 -6.60
CA VAL A 66 6.35 0.16 -6.35
C VAL A 66 6.27 0.60 -4.89
N LEU A 67 6.43 -0.32 -3.93
CA LEU A 67 6.36 -0.02 -2.50
C LEU A 67 7.46 0.96 -2.07
N GLU A 68 8.69 0.78 -2.56
CA GLU A 68 9.81 1.68 -2.24
C GLU A 68 9.52 3.13 -2.64
N ILE A 69 9.04 3.33 -3.87
CA ILE A 69 8.80 4.67 -4.42
C ILE A 69 7.52 5.28 -3.84
N ALA A 70 6.48 4.48 -3.62
CA ALA A 70 5.26 4.94 -2.95
C ALA A 70 5.53 5.39 -1.51
N VAL A 71 6.29 4.61 -0.73
CA VAL A 71 6.70 4.97 0.64
C VAL A 71 7.52 6.24 0.64
N ARG A 72 8.46 6.39 -0.32
CA ARG A 72 9.22 7.63 -0.48
C ARG A 72 8.33 8.83 -0.78
N LEU A 73 7.38 8.71 -1.71
CA LEU A 73 6.46 9.79 -2.03
C LEU A 73 5.58 10.17 -0.82
N ALA A 74 5.10 9.19 -0.08
CA ALA A 74 4.24 9.43 1.08
C ALA A 74 4.96 10.14 2.23
N ALA A 75 6.21 9.75 2.54
CA ALA A 75 6.96 10.25 3.68
C ALA A 75 7.93 11.41 3.35
N GLN A 76 8.49 11.42 2.15
CA GLN A 76 9.53 12.35 1.71
C GLN A 76 9.29 12.82 0.26
N PRO A 77 8.13 13.44 -0.05
CA PRO A 77 7.71 13.72 -1.42
C PRO A 77 8.72 14.55 -2.22
N ALA A 78 9.42 15.49 -1.58
CA ALA A 78 10.43 16.33 -2.23
C ALA A 78 11.68 15.56 -2.71
N THR A 79 11.87 14.31 -2.28
CA THR A 79 13.00 13.46 -2.67
C THR A 79 12.71 12.57 -3.87
N VAL A 80 11.46 12.56 -4.35
CA VAL A 80 11.08 11.82 -5.55
C VAL A 80 11.63 12.55 -6.79
N THR A 81 12.27 11.80 -7.67
CA THR A 81 12.93 12.33 -8.87
C THR A 81 12.46 11.61 -10.12
N ALA A 82 12.80 12.13 -11.30
CA ALA A 82 12.52 11.45 -12.57
C ALA A 82 13.10 10.02 -12.63
N ALA A 83 14.25 9.77 -11.97
CA ALA A 83 14.87 8.45 -11.92
C ALA A 83 14.00 7.40 -11.19
N ASP A 84 13.16 7.81 -10.25
CA ASP A 84 12.22 6.92 -9.58
C ASP A 84 11.13 6.46 -10.57
N LEU A 85 10.59 7.39 -11.34
CA LEU A 85 9.58 7.09 -12.38
C LEU A 85 10.19 6.16 -13.45
N ASP A 86 11.44 6.41 -13.87
CA ASP A 86 12.14 5.55 -14.82
C ASP A 86 12.38 4.14 -14.28
N ARG A 87 12.65 4.02 -12.97
CA ARG A 87 12.78 2.70 -12.32
C ARG A 87 11.47 1.92 -12.34
N LEU A 88 10.32 2.57 -12.10
CA LEU A 88 9.01 1.94 -12.24
C LEU A 88 8.77 1.43 -13.67
N ARG A 89 9.05 2.28 -14.67
CA ARG A 89 8.97 1.90 -16.09
C ARG A 89 9.87 0.72 -16.43
N GLY A 90 11.08 0.67 -15.85
CA GLY A 90 12.02 -0.44 -15.98
C GLY A 90 11.48 -1.78 -15.47
N HIS A 91 10.48 -1.77 -14.59
CA HIS A 91 9.73 -2.96 -14.14
C HIS A 91 8.46 -3.25 -14.97
N GLY A 92 8.33 -2.61 -16.13
CA GLY A 92 7.23 -2.81 -17.07
C GLY A 92 5.92 -2.13 -16.64
N LEU A 93 5.98 -1.09 -15.81
CA LEU A 93 4.82 -0.23 -15.55
C LEU A 93 4.60 0.71 -16.74
N THR A 94 3.34 0.88 -17.14
CA THR A 94 2.93 1.90 -18.12
C THR A 94 2.89 3.29 -17.47
N GLU A 95 2.74 4.35 -18.27
CA GLU A 95 2.56 5.71 -17.71
C GLU A 95 1.34 5.80 -16.78
N ASP A 96 0.24 5.15 -17.15
CA ASP A 96 -0.97 5.11 -16.34
C ASP A 96 -0.73 4.38 -15.01
N ASP A 97 0.05 3.29 -15.02
CA ASP A 97 0.42 2.58 -13.78
C ASP A 97 1.31 3.45 -12.88
N VAL A 98 2.29 4.17 -13.45
CA VAL A 98 3.15 5.10 -12.71
C VAL A 98 2.31 6.21 -12.07
N TRP A 99 1.34 6.75 -12.82
CA TRP A 99 0.39 7.72 -12.31
C TRP A 99 -0.45 7.15 -11.16
N ASP A 100 -0.96 5.94 -11.30
CA ASP A 100 -1.76 5.28 -10.29
C ASP A 100 -0.98 5.04 -8.99
N VAL A 101 0.29 4.64 -9.06
CA VAL A 101 1.17 4.53 -7.88
C VAL A 101 1.24 5.87 -7.15
N GLY A 102 1.51 6.95 -7.90
CA GLY A 102 1.62 8.31 -7.36
C GLY A 102 0.31 8.80 -6.74
N ALA A 103 -0.80 8.56 -7.40
CA ALA A 103 -2.14 8.95 -6.96
C ALA A 103 -2.56 8.22 -5.68
N ILE A 104 -2.36 6.90 -5.60
CA ILE A 104 -2.69 6.11 -4.40
C ILE A 104 -1.84 6.56 -3.23
N ALA A 105 -0.51 6.67 -3.40
CA ALA A 105 0.39 7.09 -2.33
C ALA A 105 0.04 8.50 -1.82
N SER A 106 -0.27 9.43 -2.71
CA SER A 106 -0.63 10.82 -2.36
C SER A 106 -1.98 10.90 -1.65
N LEU A 107 -2.99 10.18 -2.16
CA LEU A 107 -4.32 10.12 -1.56
C LEU A 107 -4.25 9.54 -0.15
N PHE A 108 -3.46 8.48 0.06
CA PHE A 108 -3.35 7.88 1.38
C PHE A 108 -2.44 8.64 2.34
N ALA A 109 -1.44 9.37 1.84
CA ALA A 109 -0.76 10.36 2.66
C ALA A 109 -1.75 11.43 3.17
N LEU A 110 -2.66 11.94 2.31
CA LEU A 110 -3.74 12.83 2.75
C LEU A 110 -4.67 12.13 3.75
N SER A 111 -5.11 10.91 3.41
CA SER A 111 -6.04 10.12 4.21
C SER A 111 -5.48 9.92 5.61
N ASN A 112 -4.24 9.44 5.75
CA ASN A 112 -3.59 9.17 7.04
C ASN A 112 -3.62 10.37 8.00
N ARG A 113 -3.49 11.59 7.48
CA ARG A 113 -3.53 12.81 8.30
C ARG A 113 -4.89 13.04 8.96
N LEU A 114 -5.98 12.58 8.33
CA LEU A 114 -7.34 12.78 8.86
C LEU A 114 -7.65 11.91 10.07
N PRO A 115 -7.46 10.56 10.09
CA PRO A 115 -7.60 9.76 11.29
C PRO A 115 -6.65 10.16 12.41
N HIS A 116 -5.42 10.58 12.08
CA HIS A 116 -4.49 11.15 13.07
C HIS A 116 -5.07 12.40 13.74
N TRP A 117 -5.54 13.36 12.94
CA TRP A 117 -6.12 14.60 13.44
C TRP A 117 -7.41 14.38 14.25
N ALA A 118 -8.27 13.48 13.78
CA ALA A 118 -9.58 13.23 14.37
C ALA A 118 -9.60 12.08 15.40
N ALA A 119 -8.44 11.51 15.74
CA ALA A 119 -8.31 10.37 16.65
C ALA A 119 -9.25 9.20 16.33
N ILE A 120 -9.40 8.88 15.04
CA ILE A 120 -10.36 7.87 14.57
C ILE A 120 -9.77 6.47 14.78
N PRO A 121 -10.36 5.61 15.63
CA PRO A 121 -9.91 4.22 15.75
C PRO A 121 -10.38 3.38 14.55
N PRO A 122 -9.68 2.29 14.20
CA PRO A 122 -10.22 1.30 13.27
C PRO A 122 -11.36 0.51 13.93
N ASN A 123 -12.32 0.06 13.13
CA ASN A 123 -13.36 -0.86 13.58
C ASN A 123 -12.77 -2.20 14.05
N GLU A 124 -13.35 -2.82 15.09
CA GLU A 124 -12.86 -4.07 15.68
C GLU A 124 -12.83 -5.23 14.67
N GLU A 125 -13.77 -5.27 13.73
CA GLU A 125 -13.88 -6.33 12.73
C GLU A 125 -12.63 -6.42 11.84
N PHE A 126 -11.96 -5.30 11.57
CA PHE A 126 -10.77 -5.27 10.73
C PHE A 126 -9.57 -5.98 11.36
N PHE A 127 -9.52 -6.11 12.69
CA PHE A 127 -8.41 -6.81 13.35
C PHE A 127 -8.38 -8.30 13.03
N LEU A 128 -9.54 -8.95 12.90
CA LEU A 128 -9.64 -10.38 12.62
C LEU A 128 -9.88 -10.69 11.13
N MET A 129 -10.50 -9.76 10.40
CA MET A 129 -10.87 -9.94 9.00
C MET A 129 -9.66 -10.34 8.13
N GLY A 130 -9.84 -11.41 7.34
CA GLY A 130 -8.83 -11.95 6.43
C GLY A 130 -7.73 -12.82 7.09
N ARG A 131 -7.75 -13.03 8.41
CA ARG A 131 -6.74 -13.87 9.10
C ARG A 131 -7.02 -15.37 9.05
N VAL A 132 -8.30 -15.75 8.97
CA VAL A 132 -8.73 -17.15 8.86
C VAL A 132 -9.16 -17.39 7.41
N PRO A 133 -8.47 -18.27 6.66
CA PRO A 133 -8.89 -18.65 5.31
C PRO A 133 -10.31 -19.22 5.33
N ARG A 134 -11.14 -18.85 4.36
CA ARG A 134 -12.45 -19.50 4.17
C ARG A 134 -12.21 -20.91 3.64
N GLN A 135 -12.88 -21.89 4.25
CA GLN A 135 -12.95 -23.26 3.73
C GLN A 135 -13.69 -23.30 2.40
#